data_AF-A0A927DQN5-F1
#
_entry.id   AF-A0A927DQN5-F1
#
_cell.length_a   1.000
_cell.length_b   1.000
_cell.length_c   1.000
_cell.angle_alpha   90.00
_cell.angle_beta   90.00
_cell.angle_gamma   90.00
#
_symmetry.space_group_name_H-M   'P 1'
#
loop_
_entity.id
_entity.type
_entity.pdbx_description
1 polymer ?
#
loop_
_entity_poly.entity_id
_entity_poly.type
_entity_poly.pdbx_seq_one_letter_code
_entity_poly.pdbx_strand_id
1 'polypeptide(L)' 'MAENTPDARAVSLSEWQALCLPEPLTRPPVPVNRDDTAVMMFTSGTTGEPKGAIITHNNLLCAIDAYTQN' A
#
# COMPACT_ATOMS: atom_id res chain seq x y z
N MET A 1 16.37 27.81 2.15
CA MET A 1 16.52 26.36 1.90
C MET A 1 15.48 26.01 0.85
N ALA A 2 15.84 26.09 -0.43
CA ALA A 2 14.90 25.87 -1.52
C ALA A 2 14.50 24.40 -1.57
N GLU A 3 13.20 24.15 -1.63
CA GLU A 3 12.56 22.85 -1.70
C GLU A 3 12.87 22.24 -3.08
N ASN A 4 13.77 21.26 -3.12
CA ASN A 4 14.15 20.57 -4.35
C ASN A 4 13.13 19.47 -4.64
N THR A 5 11.87 19.84 -4.87
CA THR A 5 10.83 18.90 -5.30
C THR A 5 11.11 18.56 -6.76
N PRO A 6 11.53 17.33 -7.10
CA PRO A 6 11.73 16.97 -8.50
C PRO A 6 10.41 17.15 -9.27
N ASP A 7 10.52 17.57 -10.53
CA ASP A 7 9.41 17.87 -11.42
C ASP A 7 8.42 16.69 -11.45
N ALA A 8 7.23 16.87 -10.88
CA ALA A 8 6.26 15.79 -10.73
C ALA A 8 5.60 15.51 -12.08
N ARG A 9 5.90 14.36 -12.68
CA ARG A 9 5.30 13.93 -13.95
C ARG A 9 4.10 13.03 -13.72
N ALA A 10 2.95 13.37 -14.32
CA ALA A 10 1.81 12.46 -14.40
C ALA A 10 2.15 11.24 -15.29
N VAL A 11 1.84 10.05 -14.79
CA VAL A 11 2.04 8.77 -15.48
C VAL A 11 0.72 7.99 -15.52
N SER A 12 0.56 7.13 -16.52
CA SER A 12 -0.57 6.20 -16.54
C SER A 12 -0.42 5.12 -15.46
N LEU A 13 -1.51 4.43 -15.11
CA LEU A 13 -1.43 3.31 -14.15
C LEU A 13 -0.48 2.21 -14.62
N SER A 14 -0.48 1.87 -15.92
CA SER A 14 0.42 0.85 -16.47
C SER A 14 1.88 1.29 -16.45
N GLU A 15 2.15 2.57 -16.71
CA GLU A 15 3.50 3.14 -16.61
C GLU A 15 3.98 3.17 -15.16
N TRP A 16 3.11 3.55 -14.20
CA TRP A 16 3.42 3.47 -12.79
C TRP A 16 3.71 2.03 -12.34
N GLN A 17 2.89 1.06 -12.78
CA GLN A 17 3.12 -0.36 -12.49
C GLN A 17 4.47 -0.84 -13.03
N ALA A 18 4.84 -0.47 -14.26
CA ALA A 18 6.14 -0.82 -14.84
C ALA A 18 7.32 -0.22 -14.06
N LEU A 19 7.16 0.98 -13.49
CA LEU A 19 8.18 1.61 -12.65
C LEU A 19 8.30 0.94 -11.27
N CYS A 20 7.19 0.55 -10.65
CA CYS A 20 7.17 0.00 -9.28
C CYS A 20 7.39 -1.52 -9.22
N LEU A 21 7.10 -2.23 -10.30
CA LEU A 21 7.17 -3.69 -10.40
C LEU A 21 7.84 -4.07 -11.72
N PRO A 22 9.17 -3.87 -11.86
CA PRO A 22 9.89 -4.13 -13.11
C PRO A 22 9.87 -5.61 -13.52
N GLU A 23 9.59 -6.51 -12.58
CA GLU A 23 9.47 -7.94 -12.79
C GLU A 23 8.08 -8.44 -12.33
N PRO A 24 7.48 -9.44 -13.01
CA PRO A 24 6.25 -10.07 -12.56
C PRO A 24 6.41 -10.59 -11.12
N LEU A 25 5.35 -10.50 -10.32
CA LEU A 25 5.32 -11.13 -9.00
C LEU A 25 5.35 -12.66 -9.17
N THR A 26 6.54 -13.24 -9.24
CA THR A 26 6.80 -14.67 -9.44
C THR A 26 6.81 -15.48 -8.14
N ARG A 27 6.53 -14.83 -7.00
CA ARG A 27 6.56 -15.50 -5.70
C ARG A 27 5.45 -16.55 -5.65
N PRO A 28 5.77 -17.83 -5.35
CA PRO A 28 4.75 -18.86 -5.23
C PRO A 28 3.78 -18.52 -4.10
N PRO A 29 2.48 -18.85 -4.25
CA PRO A 29 1.52 -18.65 -3.18
C PRO A 29 1.95 -19.44 -1.95
N VAL A 30 1.85 -18.80 -0.80
CA VAL A 30 2.01 -19.44 0.51
C VAL A 30 0.64 -19.63 1.15
N PRO A 31 0.46 -20.58 2.07
CA PRO A 31 -0.74 -20.63 2.89
C PRO A 31 -0.94 -19.30 3.64
N VAL A 32 -2.15 -18.75 3.60
CA VAL A 32 -2.50 -17.48 4.27
C VAL A 32 -3.88 -17.61 4.90
N ASN A 33 -4.04 -17.10 6.12
CA ASN A 33 -5.31 -16.95 6.81
C ASN A 33 -5.80 -15.51 6.69
N ARG A 34 -7.13 -15.30 6.75
CA ARG A 34 -7.75 -13.96 6.74
C ARG A 34 -7.31 -13.10 7.93
N ASP A 35 -6.99 -13.73 9.06
CA ASP A 35 -6.55 -13.03 10.27
C ASP A 35 -5.04 -12.79 10.32
N ASP A 36 -4.28 -13.30 9.33
CA ASP A 36 -2.86 -12.98 9.20
C ASP A 36 -2.67 -11.49 8.89
N THR A 37 -1.59 -10.92 9.41
CA THR A 37 -1.20 -9.53 9.11
C THR A 37 -0.81 -9.40 7.65
N ALA A 38 -1.48 -8.49 6.93
CA ALA A 38 -1.23 -8.21 5.53
C ALA A 38 -0.34 -6.97 5.34
N VAL A 39 -0.59 -5.90 6.10
CA VAL A 39 0.09 -4.61 5.95
C VAL A 39 0.31 -3.97 7.32
N MET A 40 1.47 -3.33 7.50
CA MET A 40 1.71 -2.39 8.58
C MET A 40 1.83 -0.99 7.99
N MET A 41 0.89 -0.10 8.32
CA MET A 41 0.87 1.27 7.80
C MET A 41 1.37 2.24 8.86
N PHE A 42 2.35 3.06 8.50
CA PHE A 42 2.82 4.16 9.33
C PHE A 42 2.32 5.47 8.75
N THR A 43 1.88 6.36 9.63
CA THR A 43 1.52 7.73 9.26
C THR A 43 2.53 8.68 9.85
N SER A 44 2.82 9.78 9.15
CA SER A 44 3.84 10.77 9.54
C SER A 44 3.54 11.52 10.85
N GLY A 45 2.40 11.26 11.51
CA GLY A 45 2.01 11.66 12.87
C GLY A 45 2.72 12.88 13.45
N THR A 46 2.00 13.98 13.65
CA THR A 46 2.60 15.28 14.02
C THR A 46 3.26 15.34 15.41
N THR A 47 3.14 14.31 16.24
CA THR A 47 3.75 14.26 17.58
C THR A 47 4.16 12.82 17.96
N GLY A 48 5.45 12.62 18.26
CA GLY A 48 6.00 11.37 18.81
C GLY A 48 6.49 10.34 17.80
N GLU A 49 6.96 9.19 18.31
CA GLU A 49 7.37 8.03 17.50
C GLU A 49 6.19 7.51 16.64
N PRO A 50 6.40 7.26 15.33
CA PRO A 50 5.35 6.76 14.45
C PRO A 50 4.76 5.43 14.95
N LYS A 51 3.43 5.37 15.03
CA LYS A 51 2.70 4.13 15.37
C LYS A 51 2.34 3.39 14.08
N GLY A 52 2.61 2.08 14.06
CA GLY A 52 2.21 1.20 12.97
C GLY A 52 0.79 0.67 13.19
N ALA A 53 -0.11 0.92 12.24
CA ALA A 53 -1.41 0.25 12.18
C ALA A 53 -1.22 -1.13 11.56
N ILE A 54 -1.52 -2.18 12.34
CA ILE A 54 -1.49 -3.58 11.88
C ILE A 54 -2.83 -3.90 11.24
N ILE A 55 -2.82 -4.23 9.95
CA ILE A 55 -4.01 -4.50 9.15
C ILE A 55 -3.95 -5.95 8.65
N THR A 56 -5.00 -6.72 8.94
CA THR A 56 -5.13 -8.10 8.46
C THR A 56 -5.72 -8.15 7.05
N HIS A 57 -5.64 -9.31 6.40
CA HIS A 57 -6.32 -9.53 5.13
C HIS A 57 -7.83 -9.27 5.24
N ASN A 58 -8.46 -9.69 6.35
CA ASN A 58 -9.89 -9.48 6.57
C ASN A 58 -10.26 -7.99 6.68
N ASN A 59 -9.42 -7.17 7.31
CA ASN A 59 -9.66 -5.73 7.38
C ASN A 59 -9.70 -5.08 5.99
N LEU A 60 -8.78 -5.48 5.09
CA LEU A 60 -8.75 -4.98 3.71
C LEU A 60 -9.97 -5.41 2.92
N LEU A 61 -10.38 -6.68 3.03
CA LEU A 61 -11.57 -7.20 2.36
C LEU A 61 -12.83 -6.45 2.81
N CYS A 62 -13.02 -6.26 4.12
CA CYS A 62 -14.13 -5.47 4.65
C CYS A 62 -14.16 -4.04 4.08
N ALA A 63 -13.01 -3.39 3.93
CA ALA A 63 -12.94 -2.05 3.34
C ALA A 63 -13.31 -2.07 1.86
N ILE A 64 -12.80 -3.03 1.08
CA ILE A 64 -13.12 -3.19 -0.35
C ILE A 64 -14.63 -3.42 -0.52
N ASP A 65 -15.22 -4.32 0.26
CA ASP A 65 -16.65 -4.62 0.21
C ASP A 65 -17.49 -3.37 0.49
N ALA A 66 -17.06 -2.53 1.43
CA ALA A 66 -17.74 -1.28 1.76
C ALA A 66 -17.68 -0.24 0.61
N TYR A 67 -16.58 -0.18 -0.15
CA TYR A 67 -16.41 0.78 -1.24
C TYR A 67 -16.92 0.29 -2.60
N THR A 68 -17.11 -1.01 -2.79
CA THR A 68 -17.52 -1.61 -4.06
C THR A 68 -19.03 -1.87 -4.18
N GLN A 69 -19.80 -1.71 -3.09
CA GLN A 69 -21.26 -1.83 -3.08
C GLN A 69 -22.00 -0.54 -3.48
N ASN A 70 -21.35 0.36 -4.23
CA ASN A 70 -21.91 1.62 -4.72
C ASN A 70 -22.02 1.61 -6.25
#